data_AF-A0A5J5A1Q1-F1
#
_entry.id   AF-A0A5J5A1Q1-F1
#
_cell.length_a   1.000
_cell.length_b   1.000
_cell.length_c   1.000
_cell.angle_alpha   90.00
_cell.angle_beta   90.00
_cell.angle_gamma   90.00
#
_symmetry.space_group_name_H-M   'P 1'
#
loop_
_entity.id
_entity.type
_entity.pdbx_description
1 polymer ?
#
loop_
_entity_poly.entity_id
_entity_poly.type
_entity_poly.pdbx_seq_one_letter_code
_entity_poly.pdbx_strand_id
1 'polypeptide(L)'
;MASHTSLCLFLALFTAIICSAHAYRFVVGGKDGWVLNPSENYSHWAEKRRFQVNDTLFFKYKKGADSVLVVTKDDYEKCKTEKPIKKMEDGDSVFKFDRSGPVLLHQWKEWQL
;
A
#
# COMPACT_ATOMS: atom_id res chain seq x y z
N MET A 1 7.20 42.57 -28.69
CA MET A 1 7.06 41.23 -29.30
C MET A 1 8.04 40.20 -28.69
N ALA A 2 9.34 40.51 -28.53
CA ALA A 2 10.34 39.59 -27.95
C ALA A 2 10.10 39.17 -26.47
N SER A 3 9.48 40.03 -25.67
CA SER A 3 9.15 39.72 -24.26
C SER A 3 8.02 38.69 -24.14
N HIS A 4 6.99 38.77 -25.00
CA HIS A 4 5.89 37.80 -25.02
C HIS A 4 6.35 36.42 -25.49
N THR A 5 7.20 36.36 -26.51
CA THR A 5 7.76 35.09 -27.00
C THR A 5 8.66 34.42 -25.95
N SER A 6 9.43 35.20 -25.20
CA SER A 6 10.24 34.70 -24.08
C SER A 6 9.38 34.16 -22.94
N LEU A 7 8.33 34.90 -22.54
CA LEU A 7 7.40 34.46 -21.49
C LEU A 7 6.66 33.17 -21.86
N CYS A 8 6.23 33.04 -23.12
CA CYS A 8 5.60 31.82 -23.63
C CYS A 8 6.55 30.62 -23.60
N LEU A 9 7.84 30.80 -23.91
CA LEU A 9 8.85 29.75 -23.83
C LEU A 9 9.08 29.29 -22.38
N PHE A 10 9.18 30.22 -21.43
CA PHE A 10 9.30 29.88 -20.02
C PHE A 10 8.08 29.13 -19.48
N LEU A 11 6.86 29.56 -19.86
CA LEU A 11 5.64 28.90 -19.44
C LEU A 11 5.51 27.48 -20.03
N ALA A 12 5.90 27.29 -21.30
CA ALA A 12 5.93 25.97 -21.95
C ALA A 12 6.92 25.02 -21.27
N LEU A 13 8.13 25.51 -20.93
CA LEU A 13 9.13 24.77 -20.16
C LEU A 13 8.62 24.38 -18.76
N PHE A 14 7.93 25.28 -18.05
CA PHE A 14 7.33 24.98 -16.75
C PHE A 14 6.23 23.90 -16.83
N THR A 15 5.38 23.94 -17.85
CA THR A 15 4.34 22.91 -18.05
C THR A 15 4.92 21.54 -18.37
N ALA A 16 6.06 21.48 -19.07
CA ALA A 16 6.75 20.22 -19.39
C ALA A 16 7.40 19.56 -18.15
N ILE A 17 7.65 20.32 -17.08
CA ILE A 17 8.25 19.82 -15.82
C ILE A 17 7.18 19.23 -14.88
N ILE A 18 5.90 19.33 -15.21
CA ILE A 18 4.82 18.73 -14.40
C ILE A 18 4.91 17.20 -14.53
N CYS A 19 5.60 16.59 -13.58
CA CYS A 19 5.66 15.14 -13.42
C CYS A 19 4.27 14.67 -12.96
N SER A 20 3.60 13.85 -13.76
CA SER A 20 2.33 13.24 -13.37
C SER A 20 2.53 12.32 -12.18
N ALA A 21 2.10 12.75 -10.99
CA ALA A 21 2.03 11.88 -9.81
C ALA A 21 0.81 10.98 -9.94
N HIS A 22 1.00 9.72 -10.36
CA HIS A 22 -0.05 8.72 -10.39
C HIS A 22 0.08 7.79 -9.18
N ALA A 23 -0.99 7.67 -8.39
CA ALA A 23 -1.07 6.69 -7.32
C ALA A 23 -1.25 5.29 -7.89
N TYR A 24 -0.36 4.36 -7.53
CA TYR A 24 -0.41 2.98 -7.99
C TYR A 24 -1.18 2.09 -7.01
N ARG A 25 -1.85 1.06 -7.54
CA ARG A 25 -2.52 0.02 -6.74
C ARG A 25 -1.79 -1.31 -6.86
N PHE A 26 -1.19 -1.75 -5.75
CA PHE A 26 -0.50 -3.04 -5.66
C PHE A 26 -1.45 -4.12 -5.15
N VAL A 27 -1.59 -5.21 -5.91
CA VAL A 27 -2.31 -6.41 -5.45
C VAL A 27 -1.36 -7.28 -4.63
N VAL A 28 -1.59 -7.34 -3.32
CA VAL A 28 -0.74 -8.08 -2.39
C VAL A 28 -0.90 -9.59 -2.64
N GLY A 29 0.23 -10.30 -2.74
CA GLY A 29 0.25 -11.74 -3.06
C GLY A 29 -0.14 -12.08 -4.51
N GLY A 30 -0.42 -11.08 -5.36
CA GLY A 30 -0.72 -11.29 -6.78
C GLY A 30 -1.91 -12.21 -7.00
N LYS A 31 -1.68 -13.39 -7.59
CA LYS A 31 -2.74 -14.38 -7.87
C LYS A 31 -3.24 -15.10 -6.62
N ASP A 32 -2.37 -15.26 -5.62
CA ASP A 32 -2.70 -15.98 -4.38
C ASP A 32 -3.58 -15.12 -3.47
N GLY A 33 -3.41 -13.79 -3.55
CA GLY A 33 -4.09 -12.84 -2.67
C GLY A 33 -3.49 -12.84 -1.27
N TRP A 34 -4.30 -12.52 -0.27
CA TRP A 34 -3.89 -12.44 1.13
C TRP A 34 -4.19 -13.76 1.86
N VAL A 35 -3.21 -14.66 1.85
CA VAL A 35 -3.26 -16.02 2.43
C VAL A 35 -2.06 -16.29 3.34
N LEU A 36 -2.20 -17.24 4.27
CA LEU A 36 -1.15 -17.61 5.22
C LEU A 36 0.08 -18.27 4.58
N ASN A 37 -0.14 -19.05 3.51
CA ASN A 37 0.90 -19.78 2.79
C ASN A 37 0.92 -19.33 1.32
N PRO A 38 1.46 -18.13 1.03
CA PRO A 38 1.56 -17.65 -0.35
C PRO A 38 2.71 -18.36 -1.09
N SER A 39 2.64 -18.41 -2.42
CA SER A 39 3.72 -18.96 -3.26
C SER A 39 5.00 -18.12 -3.20
N GLU A 40 4.87 -16.81 -2.95
CA GLU A 40 5.96 -15.87 -2.71
C GLU A 40 5.79 -15.25 -1.32
N ASN A 41 6.86 -15.30 -0.51
CA ASN A 41 6.86 -14.66 0.81
C ASN A 41 6.60 -13.15 0.71
N TYR A 42 5.72 -12.60 1.57
CA TYR A 42 5.32 -11.19 1.50
C TYR A 42 6.47 -10.20 1.70
N SER A 43 7.49 -10.55 2.48
CA SER A 43 8.68 -9.70 2.64
C SER A 43 9.43 -9.57 1.31
N HIS A 44 9.66 -10.69 0.63
CA HIS A 44 10.31 -10.70 -0.68
C HIS A 44 9.45 -10.01 -1.76
N TRP A 45 8.13 -10.17 -1.68
CA TRP A 45 7.19 -9.43 -2.52
C TRP A 45 7.33 -7.92 -2.28
N ALA A 46 7.41 -7.47 -1.04
CA ALA A 46 7.52 -6.06 -0.69
C ALA A 46 8.88 -5.45 -1.10
N GLU A 47 9.98 -6.18 -0.94
CA GLU A 47 11.34 -5.75 -1.30
C GLU A 47 11.50 -5.40 -2.78
N LYS A 48 10.76 -6.07 -3.67
CA LYS A 48 10.79 -5.82 -5.12
C LYS A 48 9.98 -4.60 -5.56
N ARG A 49 9.33 -3.92 -4.63
CA ARG A 49 8.35 -2.86 -4.92
C ARG A 49 8.75 -1.56 -4.25
N ARG A 50 8.45 -0.45 -4.91
CA ARG A 50 8.65 0.89 -4.37
C ARG A 50 7.29 1.51 -4.09
N PHE A 51 7.01 1.74 -2.82
CA PHE A 51 5.76 2.37 -2.38
C PHE A 51 5.97 3.88 -2.24
N GLN A 52 5.01 4.66 -2.71
CA GLN A 52 4.96 6.11 -2.60
C GLN A 52 3.73 6.53 -1.78
N VAL A 53 3.75 7.76 -1.28
CA VAL A 53 2.54 8.36 -0.67
C VAL A 53 1.44 8.42 -1.71
N ASN A 54 0.22 8.09 -1.28
CA ASN A 54 -1.00 7.87 -2.06
C ASN A 54 -1.10 6.54 -2.81
N ASP A 55 -0.06 5.72 -2.87
CA ASP A 55 -0.21 4.35 -3.36
C ASP A 55 -1.17 3.55 -2.46
N THR A 56 -1.68 2.46 -3.01
CA THR A 56 -2.59 1.57 -2.30
C THR A 56 -2.12 0.13 -2.35
N LEU A 57 -2.26 -0.57 -1.22
CA LEU A 57 -2.19 -2.01 -1.13
C LEU A 57 -3.60 -2.57 -1.15
N PHE A 58 -3.87 -3.47 -2.09
CA PHE A 58 -5.12 -4.17 -2.21
C PHE A 58 -4.97 -5.62 -1.75
N PHE A 59 -5.78 -5.98 -0.75
CA PHE A 59 -5.80 -7.30 -0.15
C PHE A 59 -7.09 -8.00 -0.56
N LYS A 60 -6.93 -9.14 -1.23
CA LYS A 60 -8.04 -10.00 -1.63
C LYS A 60 -8.05 -11.24 -0.75
N TYR A 61 -9.13 -11.43 0.00
CA TYR A 61 -9.36 -12.57 0.88
C TYR A 61 -10.87 -12.77 1.08
N LYS A 62 -11.27 -13.92 1.64
CA LYS A 62 -12.69 -14.17 1.91
C LYS A 62 -13.13 -13.34 3.11
N LYS A 63 -14.15 -12.49 2.92
CA LYS A 63 -14.75 -11.68 3.99
C LYS A 63 -15.11 -12.58 5.19
N GLY A 64 -14.69 -12.16 6.39
CA GLY A 64 -14.93 -12.88 7.64
C GLY A 64 -14.06 -14.13 7.87
N ALA A 65 -13.23 -14.55 6.90
CA ALA A 65 -12.26 -15.61 7.12
C ALA A 65 -10.91 -15.05 7.57
N ASP A 66 -10.52 -13.91 7.02
CA ASP A 66 -9.25 -13.25 7.30
C ASP A 66 -9.47 -11.74 7.50
N SER A 67 -8.42 -11.07 7.95
CA SER A 67 -8.37 -9.62 8.12
C SER A 67 -6.94 -9.12 7.97
N VAL A 68 -6.83 -7.81 7.73
CA VAL A 68 -5.55 -7.11 7.64
C VAL A 68 -5.45 -6.15 8.83
N LEU A 69 -4.40 -6.34 9.63
CA LEU A 69 -4.15 -5.56 10.84
C LEU A 69 -2.93 -4.67 10.64
N VAL A 70 -3.09 -3.36 10.77
CA VAL A 70 -1.96 -2.43 10.91
C VAL A 70 -1.55 -2.41 12.37
N VAL A 71 -0.28 -2.68 12.66
CA VAL A 71 0.21 -2.85 14.04
C VAL A 71 1.42 -1.98 14.33
N THR A 72 1.74 -1.84 15.62
CA THR A 72 3.00 -1.20 16.04
C THR A 72 4.18 -2.13 15.77
N LYS A 73 5.42 -1.60 15.84
CA LYS A 73 6.62 -2.42 15.72
C LYS A 73 6.73 -3.50 16.79
N ASP A 74 6.40 -3.16 18.04
CA ASP A 74 6.43 -4.12 19.16
C ASP A 74 5.42 -5.26 18.96
N ASP A 75 4.20 -4.92 18.52
CA ASP A 75 3.16 -5.91 18.24
C ASP A 75 3.50 -6.76 16.99
N TYR A 76 4.21 -6.17 16.02
CA TYR A 76 4.72 -6.92 14.88
C TYR A 76 5.71 -7.98 15.32
N GLU A 77 6.74 -7.59 16.08
CA GLU A 77 7.81 -8.47 16.55
C GLU A 77 7.31 -9.56 17.52
N LYS A 78 6.27 -9.26 18.31
CA LYS A 78 5.67 -10.20 19.28
C LYS A 78 4.46 -10.96 18.73
N CYS A 79 4.13 -10.78 17.45
CA CYS A 79 2.94 -11.38 16.82
C CYS A 79 1.63 -11.10 17.56
N LYS A 80 1.48 -9.89 18.13
CA LYS A 80 0.26 -9.48 18.84
C LYS A 80 -0.74 -8.87 17.88
N THR A 81 -2.00 -9.25 18.06
CA THR A 81 -3.12 -8.84 17.18
C THR A 81 -4.30 -8.24 17.93
N GLU A 82 -4.21 -8.16 19.27
CA GLU A 82 -5.30 -7.77 20.16
C GLU A 82 -5.68 -6.28 20.04
N LYS A 83 -4.70 -5.41 19.78
CA LYS A 83 -4.86 -3.95 19.72
C LYS A 83 -4.24 -3.36 18.45
N PRO A 84 -4.79 -3.67 17.27
CA PRO A 84 -4.28 -3.12 16.02
C PRO A 84 -4.57 -1.61 15.97
N ILE A 85 -3.67 -0.86 15.32
CA ILE A 85 -3.87 0.55 14.98
C ILE A 85 -5.06 0.68 14.01
N LYS A 86 -5.19 -0.27 13.08
CA LYS A 86 -6.29 -0.35 12.13
C LYS A 86 -6.60 -1.80 11.80
N LYS A 87 -7.87 -2.16 11.78
CA LYS A 87 -8.38 -3.47 11.36
C LYS A 87 -9.22 -3.29 10.10
N MET A 88 -9.03 -4.16 9.10
CA MET A 88 -9.79 -4.17 7.85
C MET A 88 -10.27 -5.61 7.58
N GLU A 89 -11.58 -5.79 7.34
CA GLU A 89 -12.24 -7.11 7.33
C GLU A 89 -13.21 -7.28 6.15
N ASP A 90 -13.14 -6.40 5.16
CA ASP A 90 -14.12 -6.33 4.08
C ASP A 90 -14.00 -7.45 3.04
N GLY A 91 -12.92 -8.24 3.08
CA GLY A 91 -12.56 -9.25 2.06
C GLY A 91 -11.78 -8.66 0.88
N ASP A 92 -12.13 -7.45 0.46
CA ASP A 92 -11.45 -6.70 -0.60
C ASP A 92 -10.88 -5.40 -0.03
N SER A 93 -10.03 -5.50 0.99
CA SER A 93 -9.55 -4.33 1.73
C SER A 93 -8.49 -3.52 1.00
N VAL A 94 -8.55 -2.20 1.17
CA VAL A 94 -7.59 -1.24 0.60
C VAL A 94 -6.90 -0.48 1.71
N PHE A 95 -5.57 -0.56 1.76
CA PHE A 95 -4.73 0.30 2.58
C PHE A 95 -4.08 1.38 1.71
N LYS A 96 -4.27 2.65 2.05
CA LYS A 96 -3.61 3.78 1.37
C LYS A 96 -2.43 4.28 2.19
N PHE A 97 -1.28 4.46 1.56
CA PHE A 97 -0.15 5.14 2.18
C PHE A 97 -0.45 6.64 2.27
N ASP A 98 -0.75 7.13 3.48
CA ASP A 98 -1.04 8.54 3.75
C ASP A 98 0.20 9.34 4.19
N ARG A 99 1.25 8.65 4.61
CA ARG A 99 2.52 9.22 5.06
C ARG A 99 3.70 8.34 4.69
N SER A 100 4.89 8.95 4.66
CA SER A 100 6.15 8.22 4.55
C SER A 100 6.47 7.46 5.84
N GLY A 101 7.22 6.37 5.71
CA GLY A 101 7.72 5.58 6.83
C GLY A 101 7.26 4.12 6.77
N PRO A 102 7.74 3.29 7.72
CA PRO A 102 7.39 1.88 7.76
C PRO A 102 5.92 1.68 8.14
N VAL A 103 5.28 0.73 7.47
CA VAL A 103 3.96 0.20 7.83
C VAL A 103 4.11 -1.29 8.05
N LEU A 104 3.62 -1.78 9.19
CA LEU A 104 3.71 -3.18 9.59
C LEU A 104 2.32 -3.78 9.62
N LEU A 105 2.16 -4.91 8.96
CA LEU A 105 0.87 -5.56 8.73
C LEU A 105 0.89 -7.01 9.20
N HIS A 106 -0.13 -7.39 9.95
CA HIS A 106 -0.40 -8.78 10.32
C HIS A 106 -1.63 -9.32 9.59
N GLN A 107 -1.62 -10.62 9.34
CA GLN A 107 -2.81 -11.38 8.95
C GLN A 107 -3.47 -11.92 10.22
N TRP A 108 -4.77 -11.68 10.37
CA TRP A 108 -5.55 -12.28 11.46
C TRP A 108 -6.71 -13.09 10.92
N LYS A 109 -6.82 -14.31 11.44
CA LYS A 109 -7.82 -15.30 11.04
C LYS A 109 -8.78 -15.54 12.20
N GLU A 110 -10.02 -15.10 12.05
CA GLU A 110 -11.09 -15.41 13.00
C GLU A 110 -11.61 -16.81 12.61
N TRP A 111 -11.32 -17.84 13.42
CA TRP A 111 -11.74 -19.27 13.28
C TRP A 111 -10.90 -20.21 12.39
N GLN A 112 -9.96 -20.91 13.03
CA GLN A 112 -9.83 -22.38 12.93
C GLN A 112 -9.69 -22.94 14.37
N LEU A 113 -10.81 -23.04 15.07
CA LEU A 113 -11.06 -24.17 15.98
C LEU A 113 -11.72 -25.27 15.16
#